data_AF-A0AAI9GVB5-F1
#
_entry.id   AF-A0AAI9GVB5-F1
#
_cell.length_a   1.000
_cell.length_b   1.000
_cell.length_c   1.000
_cell.angle_alpha   90.00
_cell.angle_beta   90.00
_cell.angle_gamma   90.00
#
_symmetry.space_group_name_H-M   'P 1'
#
loop_
_entity.id
_entity.type
_entity.pdbx_description
1 polymer ?
#
loop_
_entity_poly.entity_id
_entity_poly.type
_entity_poly.pdbx_seq_one_letter_code
_entity_poly.pdbx_strand_id
1 'polypeptide(L)' 'MTISTIIRDSANAVLPEEERKIPWDEPAFSQRMLENHLSQEHDWASRRLAVIEQQ' A
#
# COMPACT_ATOMS: atom_id res chain seq x y z
N MET A 1 24.69 6.93 2.80
CA MET A 1 23.74 5.80 2.70
C MET A 1 23.22 5.79 1.26
N THR A 2 23.40 4.70 0.50
CA THR A 2 22.99 4.63 -0.92
C THR A 2 21.77 3.73 -1.07
N ILE A 3 21.00 3.90 -2.16
CA ILE A 3 19.84 3.06 -2.49
C ILE A 3 20.25 1.58 -2.54
N SER A 4 21.42 1.29 -3.10
CA SER A 4 21.97 -0.06 -3.18
C SER A 4 22.25 -0.70 -1.81
N THR A 5 22.60 0.10 -0.80
CA THR A 5 22.78 -0.38 0.58
C THR A 5 21.45 -0.78 1.22
N ILE A 6 20.39 -0.01 0.98
CA ILE A 6 19.05 -0.26 1.56
C ILE A 6 18.43 -1.53 0.98
N ILE A 7 18.46 -1.69 -0.35
CA ILE A 7 17.86 -2.84 -1.04
C ILE A 7 18.50 -4.16 -0.60
N ARG A 8 19.80 -4.16 -0.29
CA ARG A 8 20.54 -5.38 0.08
C ARG A 8 20.29 -5.83 1.51
N ASP A 9 20.01 -4.89 2.40
CA ASP A 9 19.65 -5.15 3.80
C ASP A 9 18.23 -5.75 3.90
N SER A 10 17.30 -5.25 3.07
CA SER A 10 15.91 -5.73 3.01
C SER A 10 15.74 -7.12 2.39
N ALA A 11 16.74 -7.63 1.65
CA ALA A 11 16.62 -8.89 0.92
C ALA A 11 16.54 -10.13 1.83
N ASN A 12 16.84 -9.98 3.12
CA ASN A 12 16.84 -11.09 4.10
C ASN A 12 15.89 -10.84 5.28
N ALA A 13 15.01 -9.84 5.20
CA ALA A 13 13.97 -9.61 6.19
C ALA A 13 12.92 -10.73 6.06
N VAL A 14 12.95 -11.69 6.98
CA VAL A 14 11.87 -12.66 7.15
C VAL A 14 10.67 -11.90 7.71
N LEU A 15 9.74 -11.53 6.84
CA LEU A 15 8.46 -10.95 7.27
C LEU A 15 7.65 -12.05 7.99
N PRO A 16 7.15 -11.78 9.21
CA PRO A 16 6.19 -12.68 9.86
C PRO A 16 4.98 -12.91 8.95
N GLU A 17 4.32 -14.05 9.13
CA GLU A 17 3.28 -14.51 8.20
C GLU A 17 2.10 -13.52 8.05
N GLU A 18 1.84 -12.76 9.10
CA GLU A 18 0.90 -11.64 9.16
C GLU A 18 1.27 -10.43 8.26
N GLU A 19 2.54 -10.30 7.90
CA GLU A 19 3.04 -9.28 6.97
C GLU A 19 3.16 -9.82 5.52
N ARG A 20 2.87 -11.11 5.29
CA ARG A 20 2.96 -11.74 3.97
C ARG A 20 1.63 -11.69 3.24
N LYS A 21 1.50 -10.65 2.40
CA LYS A 21 0.43 -10.39 1.43
C LYS A 21 -0.89 -9.93 2.05
N ILE A 22 -1.60 -9.12 1.27
CA ILE A 22 -2.94 -8.62 1.59
C ILE A 22 -3.91 -9.82 1.62
N PRO A 23 -4.78 -9.94 2.66
CA PRO A 23 -5.67 -11.08 2.86
C PRO A 23 -6.92 -11.01 1.97
N TRP A 24 -6.73 -11.15 0.65
CA TRP A 24 -7.83 -11.13 -0.32
C TRP A 24 -8.80 -12.32 -0.20
N ASP A 25 -8.35 -13.42 0.38
CA ASP A 25 -9.14 -14.61 0.64
C ASP A 25 -10.08 -14.48 1.84
N GLU A 26 -9.87 -13.47 2.71
CA GLU A 26 -10.76 -13.18 3.82
C GLU A 26 -12.03 -12.45 3.33
N PRO A 27 -13.24 -13.05 3.45
CA PRO A 27 -14.46 -12.46 2.90
C PRO A 27 -14.80 -11.09 3.51
N ALA A 28 -14.57 -10.92 4.81
CA ALA A 28 -14.81 -9.66 5.52
C ALA A 28 -13.85 -8.54 5.06
N PHE A 29 -12.60 -8.90 4.74
CA PHE A 29 -11.62 -7.96 4.17
C PHE A 29 -12.04 -7.51 2.78
N SER A 30 -12.38 -8.46 1.91
CA SER A 30 -12.80 -8.19 0.54
C SER A 30 -14.08 -7.36 0.47
N GLN A 31 -15.05 -7.63 1.35
CA GLN A 31 -16.27 -6.81 1.45
C GLN A 31 -15.95 -5.35 1.83
N ARG A 32 -15.14 -5.14 2.88
CA ARG A 32 -14.74 -3.79 3.29
C ARG A 32 -13.99 -3.03 2.19
N MET A 33 -13.11 -3.74 1.48
CA MET A 33 -12.39 -3.14 0.34
C MET A 33 -13.35 -2.79 -0.80
N LEU A 34 -14.34 -3.62 -1.09
CA LEU A 34 -15.37 -3.32 -2.10
C LEU A 34 -16.21 -2.10 -1.70
N GLU A 35 -16.66 -2.01 -0.46
CA GLU A 35 -17.41 -0.86 0.07
C GLU A 35 -16.61 0.44 -0.04
N ASN A 36 -15.32 0.39 0.30
CA ASN A 36 -14.39 1.50 0.07
C ASN A 36 -14.29 1.89 -1.40
N HIS A 37 -14.13 0.93 -2.32
CA HIS A 37 -13.94 1.25 -3.74
C HIS A 37 -15.22 1.80 -4.40
N LEU A 38 -16.38 1.34 -3.94
CA LEU A 38 -17.69 1.84 -4.37
C LEU A 38 -18.06 3.16 -3.69
N SER A 39 -17.43 3.48 -2.56
CA SER A 39 -17.55 4.78 -1.93
C SER A 39 -16.90 5.83 -2.82
N GLN A 40 -17.70 6.80 -3.26
CA GLN A 40 -17.25 7.96 -4.03
C GLN A 40 -16.58 9.02 -3.15
N GLU A 41 -16.19 8.67 -1.91
CA GLU A 41 -15.40 9.50 -1.02
C GLU A 41 -13.98 9.63 -1.60
N HIS A 42 -13.80 10.65 -2.44
CA HIS A 42 -12.62 10.85 -3.26
C HIS A 42 -11.50 11.55 -2.49
N ASP A 43 -10.87 10.87 -1.52
CA ASP A 43 -9.66 11.43 -0.86
C ASP A 43 -8.61 10.40 -0.41
N TRP A 44 -8.79 9.10 -0.70
CA TRP A 44 -7.88 8.09 -0.15
C TRP A 44 -6.63 7.86 -1.00
N ALA A 45 -6.72 8.11 -2.32
CA ALA A 45 -5.55 8.17 -3.18
C ALA A 45 -4.92 9.56 -3.04
N SER A 46 -3.88 9.67 -2.20
CA SER A 46 -3.15 10.92 -2.00
C SER A 46 -2.68 11.49 -3.34
N ARG A 47 -3.36 12.53 -3.83
CA ARG A 47 -2.79 13.43 -4.82
C ARG A 47 -1.83 14.33 -4.07
N ARG A 48 -0.52 14.17 -4.29
CA ARG A 48 0.45 15.19 -3.86
C ARG A 48 0.19 16.45 -4.68
N LEU A 49 -0.79 17.27 -4.27
CA LEU A 49 -1.21 18.47 -5.01
C LEU A 49 -0.02 19.35 -5.35
N ALA A 50 0.90 19.53 -4.41
CA ALA A 50 2.14 20.29 -4.60
C ALA A 50 3.03 19.78 -5.76
N VAL A 51 2.94 18.50 -6.13
CA VAL A 51 3.67 17.92 -7.28
C VAL A 51 2.90 18.10 -8.58
N ILE A 52 1.56 18.11 -8.53
CA ILE A 52 0.69 18.32 -9.69
C ILE A 52 0.77 19.77 -10.16
N GLU A 53 0.81 20.72 -9.22
CA GLU A 53 0.91 22.17 -9.52
C GLU A 53 2.28 22.61 -10.07
N GLN A 54 3.28 21.72 -10.10
CA GLN A 54 4.62 21.98 -10.63
C GLN A 54 4.84 21.49 -12.09
N GLN A 55 3.83 20.91 -12.75
CA GLN A 55 3.89 20.52 -14.18
C GLN A 55 3.18 21.53 -15.07
#